data_AF-E3RL71-F1
#
_entry.id   AF-E3RL71-F1
#
_cell.length_a   1.000
_cell.length_b   1.000
_cell.length_c   1.000
_cell.angle_alpha   90.00
_cell.angle_beta   90.00
_cell.angle_gamma   90.00
#
_symmetry.space_group_name_H-M   'P 1'
#
loop_
_entity.id
_entity.type
_entity.pdbx_description
1 polymer ?
#
loop_
_entity_poly.entity_id
_entity_poly.type
_entity_poly.pdbx_seq_one_letter_code
_entity_poly.pdbx_strand_id
1 'polypeptide(L)'
;MSKTKTKRARRELKREGDRKIMAHHRKIAKAAETKPSTTATATATAKTTIAKHKSKKQKTSHTPSSTTTAATGTTQTQTQTHHQPSQQNHPIPFSPYDHILLVGEGDFSFTHSLALSHGCANVVGTCYDSLEEVRAKYPRFEGIREELEALTPPVPLHYGIDATKISSYKGLRCKREEGEETLDSSSEDGGGGASDSATQDAGGKPRASKRKGYDTIVFQFPHTGGLSTDQNRQVRANQHLLVSFFNSCLETPTPKHRIAQLLAQSSKTAPCRPPFLRPNGKIIVTLFDSDPYTLWNIRDLARHVGLKVVQSFAFDASQYPGYAHVRTLGAMETGWKGEDRKARMYVFEKVELVADRDEEEEMRRMRVKGRGGGLGSQKSAVRKGLEGGD
;
A
#
# COMPACT_ATOMS: atom_id res chain seq x y z
N MET A 1 26.78 33.19 -11.60
CA MET A 1 26.91 32.56 -10.25
C MET A 1 27.02 31.05 -10.37
N SER A 2 28.04 30.43 -9.78
CA SER A 2 28.44 29.04 -10.04
C SER A 2 27.45 27.98 -9.51
N LYS A 3 27.15 26.96 -10.35
CA LYS A 3 26.22 25.84 -10.10
C LYS A 3 26.55 25.04 -8.82
N THR A 4 27.78 25.09 -8.34
CA THR A 4 28.21 24.45 -7.07
C THR A 4 27.70 25.17 -5.83
N LYS A 5 27.53 26.50 -5.86
CA LYS A 5 27.02 27.30 -4.72
C LYS A 5 25.56 26.95 -4.41
N THR A 6 24.76 26.69 -5.45
CA THR A 6 23.33 26.32 -5.34
C THR A 6 23.14 24.90 -4.78
N LYS A 7 24.02 23.95 -5.13
CA LYS A 7 23.94 22.56 -4.63
C LYS A 7 24.33 22.46 -3.15
N ARG A 8 25.29 23.27 -2.70
CA ARG A 8 25.69 23.36 -1.29
C ARG A 8 24.57 23.97 -0.44
N ALA A 9 23.98 25.07 -0.89
CA ALA A 9 22.84 25.70 -0.21
C ALA A 9 21.64 24.74 -0.06
N ARG A 10 21.32 23.95 -1.09
CA ARG A 10 20.25 22.94 -1.04
C ARG A 10 20.54 21.81 -0.03
N ARG A 11 21.81 21.42 0.13
CA ARG A 11 22.22 20.39 1.11
C ARG A 11 22.21 20.93 2.54
N GLU A 12 22.56 22.20 2.73
CA GLU A 12 22.50 22.88 4.03
C GLU A 12 21.04 23.08 4.48
N LEU A 13 20.14 23.51 3.59
CA LEU A 13 18.69 23.59 3.86
C LEU A 13 18.09 22.24 4.26
N LYS A 14 18.49 21.14 3.60
CA LYS A 14 18.03 19.80 3.97
C LYS A 14 18.50 19.41 5.37
N ARG A 15 19.79 19.62 5.67
CA ARG A 15 20.36 19.33 7.00
C ARG A 15 19.75 20.18 8.10
N GLU A 16 19.41 21.44 7.79
CA GLU A 16 18.74 22.32 8.74
C GLU A 16 17.29 21.88 9.01
N GLY A 17 16.58 21.43 7.97
CA GLY A 17 15.26 20.79 8.10
C GLY A 17 15.31 19.54 9.00
N ASP A 18 16.24 18.63 8.72
CA ASP A 18 16.42 17.40 9.50
C ASP A 18 16.79 17.70 10.97
N ARG A 19 17.60 18.73 11.22
CA ARG A 19 17.98 19.17 12.57
C ARG A 19 16.80 19.77 13.34
N LYS A 20 15.92 20.52 12.67
CA LYS A 20 14.69 21.07 13.28
C LYS A 20 13.68 19.98 13.62
N ILE A 21 13.55 18.95 12.77
CA ILE A 21 12.70 17.77 13.02
C ILE A 21 13.18 17.01 14.26
N MET A 22 14.49 16.72 14.35
CA MET A 22 15.04 16.04 15.53
C MET A 22 14.90 16.86 16.81
N ALA A 23 15.09 18.19 16.74
CA ALA A 23 14.90 19.07 17.89
C ALA A 23 13.44 19.09 18.38
N HIS A 24 12.48 19.03 17.46
CA HIS A 24 11.06 18.92 17.78
C HIS A 24 10.74 17.59 18.45
N HIS A 25 11.26 16.47 17.93
CA HIS A 25 11.07 15.15 18.52
C HIS A 25 11.68 15.06 19.93
N ARG A 26 12.88 15.64 20.14
CA ARG A 26 13.50 15.73 21.48
C ARG A 26 12.68 16.59 22.46
N LYS A 27 12.07 17.68 21.98
CA LYS A 27 11.23 18.55 22.83
C LYS A 27 9.93 17.86 23.24
N ILE A 28 9.34 17.06 22.33
CA ILE A 28 8.17 16.23 22.64
C ILE A 28 8.52 15.13 23.64
N ALA A 29 9.64 14.43 23.45
CA ALA A 29 10.09 13.40 24.39
C ALA A 29 10.32 13.96 25.81
N LYS A 30 10.96 15.14 25.92
CA LYS A 30 11.21 15.78 27.21
C LYS A 30 9.95 16.32 27.90
N ALA A 31 8.92 16.68 27.12
CA ALA A 31 7.62 17.10 27.66
C ALA A 31 6.78 15.93 28.19
N ALA A 32 7.05 14.70 27.71
CA ALA A 32 6.40 13.49 28.21
C ALA A 32 6.95 13.03 29.58
N GLU A 33 8.20 13.38 29.92
CA GLU A 33 8.86 12.96 31.17
C GLU A 33 8.52 13.84 32.40
N THR A 34 7.82 14.97 32.26
CA THR A 34 7.69 15.99 33.33
C THR A 34 6.32 16.10 34.01
N LYS A 35 5.45 15.07 33.96
CA LYS A 35 4.21 15.07 34.76
C LYS A 35 4.24 14.00 35.87
N PRO A 36 4.37 14.39 37.15
CA PRO A 36 4.21 13.46 38.25
C PRO A 36 2.72 13.14 38.51
N SER A 37 2.44 11.87 38.75
CA SER A 37 1.15 11.34 39.18
C SER A 37 0.95 11.53 40.68
N THR A 38 -0.15 12.11 41.11
CA THR A 38 -0.67 11.94 42.47
C THR A 38 -2.11 11.42 42.42
N THR A 39 -2.26 10.23 42.99
CA THR A 39 -3.51 9.49 43.19
C THR A 39 -4.15 9.95 44.50
N ALA A 40 -5.43 10.31 44.50
CA ALA A 40 -6.26 10.31 45.70
C ALA A 40 -7.75 10.18 45.39
N THR A 41 -8.34 9.15 46.01
CA THR A 41 -9.75 8.77 46.08
C THR A 41 -10.55 9.72 46.97
N ALA A 42 -11.78 10.11 46.62
CA ALA A 42 -12.88 10.38 47.57
C ALA A 42 -14.22 10.72 46.88
N THR A 43 -15.28 10.38 47.59
CA THR A 43 -16.71 10.28 47.25
C THR A 43 -17.50 11.55 47.57
N ALA A 44 -18.63 11.73 46.87
CA ALA A 44 -19.90 12.35 47.28
C ALA A 44 -20.13 13.89 47.41
N THR A 45 -21.28 14.29 46.83
CA THR A 45 -22.30 15.29 47.24
C THR A 45 -22.14 16.81 46.99
N ALA A 46 -23.03 17.29 46.10
CA ALA A 46 -23.89 18.49 46.12
C ALA A 46 -23.33 19.87 46.56
N LYS A 47 -23.42 20.87 45.65
CA LYS A 47 -24.32 22.04 45.79
C LYS A 47 -24.21 23.03 44.61
N THR A 48 -25.38 23.53 44.25
CA THR A 48 -25.73 24.64 43.36
C THR A 48 -24.99 25.94 43.68
N THR A 49 -24.49 26.66 42.67
CA THR A 49 -24.64 28.12 42.56
C THR A 49 -24.58 28.57 41.09
N ILE A 50 -25.50 29.48 40.78
CA ILE A 50 -25.79 30.11 39.50
C ILE A 50 -24.92 31.36 39.36
N ALA A 51 -24.30 31.57 38.20
CA ALA A 51 -23.91 32.91 37.76
C ALA A 51 -24.06 33.06 36.24
N LYS A 52 -24.85 34.08 35.88
CA LYS A 52 -25.30 34.52 34.56
C LYS A 52 -24.13 34.90 33.64
N HIS A 53 -24.29 34.76 32.31
CA HIS A 53 -24.38 35.92 31.43
C HIS A 53 -24.84 35.60 29.98
N LYS A 54 -26.03 36.12 29.66
CA LYS A 54 -26.51 36.77 28.42
C LYS A 54 -26.28 36.11 27.05
N SER A 55 -27.35 35.45 26.60
CA SER A 55 -27.78 35.32 25.20
C SER A 55 -28.31 36.64 24.62
N LYS A 56 -27.97 36.95 23.35
CA LYS A 56 -28.70 37.91 22.50
C LYS A 56 -29.59 37.13 21.53
N LYS A 57 -30.90 37.32 21.68
CA LYS A 57 -32.00 36.69 20.94
C LYS A 57 -32.47 37.65 19.85
N GLN A 58 -32.90 37.14 18.70
CA GLN A 58 -33.82 37.86 17.82
C GLN A 58 -35.06 36.97 17.59
N LYS A 59 -36.22 37.52 17.98
CA LYS A 59 -37.61 37.06 17.80
C LYS A 59 -38.04 37.32 16.34
N THR A 60 -39.03 36.65 15.75
CA THR A 60 -40.50 36.80 15.95
C THR A 60 -41.21 35.60 15.27
N SER A 61 -41.99 34.75 15.95
CA SER A 61 -43.41 34.85 16.36
C SER A 61 -44.46 34.77 15.25
N HIS A 62 -45.31 33.73 15.27
CA HIS A 62 -46.77 33.85 15.20
C HIS A 62 -47.43 32.70 16.01
N THR A 63 -48.54 33.05 16.66
CA THR A 63 -49.30 32.31 17.70
C THR A 63 -50.74 32.02 17.19
N PRO A 64 -51.70 31.45 17.96
CA PRO A 64 -52.45 30.26 17.54
C PRO A 64 -54.00 30.43 17.55
N SER A 65 -54.73 29.35 17.24
CA SER A 65 -56.10 28.93 17.66
C SER A 65 -56.74 28.17 16.47
N SER A 66 -57.72 27.26 16.55
CA SER A 66 -58.47 26.57 17.60
C SER A 66 -59.23 25.39 16.93
N THR A 67 -59.65 24.41 17.75
CA THR A 67 -60.64 23.31 17.65
C THR A 67 -61.72 23.46 16.54
N THR A 68 -62.28 22.45 15.82
CA THR A 68 -62.94 21.18 16.24
C THR A 68 -63.43 20.35 15.02
N THR A 69 -63.54 19.02 15.20
CA THR A 69 -64.49 18.02 14.61
C THR A 69 -64.40 17.47 13.17
N ALA A 70 -64.24 16.13 13.16
CA ALA A 70 -65.02 15.10 12.43
C ALA A 70 -64.52 14.51 11.08
N ALA A 71 -64.16 13.22 11.20
CA ALA A 71 -64.65 12.07 10.43
C ALA A 71 -63.95 11.60 9.14
N THR A 72 -63.53 10.32 9.23
CA THR A 72 -63.49 9.25 8.22
C THR A 72 -62.34 9.20 7.22
N GLY A 73 -61.61 8.06 7.23
CA GLY A 73 -60.67 7.70 6.17
C GLY A 73 -59.54 6.80 6.64
N THR A 74 -59.84 5.57 7.05
CA THR A 74 -58.84 4.50 7.23
C THR A 74 -58.09 4.26 5.93
N THR A 75 -56.80 4.63 5.89
CA THR A 75 -55.84 4.08 4.93
C THR A 75 -54.61 3.63 5.71
N GLN A 76 -54.37 2.32 5.71
CA GLN A 76 -53.24 1.69 6.36
C GLN A 76 -51.97 2.05 5.58
N THR A 77 -51.16 2.97 6.11
CA THR A 77 -49.79 3.14 5.63
C THR A 77 -48.95 2.06 6.31
N GLN A 78 -48.63 1.01 5.55
CA GLN A 78 -47.65 0.00 5.95
C GLN A 78 -46.34 0.72 6.28
N THR A 79 -45.97 0.69 7.56
CA THR A 79 -44.61 0.98 7.99
C THR A 79 -43.71 -0.09 7.40
N GLN A 80 -43.13 0.20 6.23
CA GLN A 80 -42.00 -0.56 5.72
C GLN A 80 -40.88 -0.39 6.73
N THR A 81 -40.70 -1.43 7.54
CA THR A 81 -39.50 -1.67 8.32
C THR A 81 -38.36 -1.68 7.32
N HIS A 82 -37.57 -0.60 7.33
CA HIS A 82 -36.37 -0.47 6.52
C HIS A 82 -35.38 -1.53 7.01
N HIS A 83 -35.53 -2.75 6.49
CA HIS A 83 -34.55 -3.81 6.62
C HIS A 83 -33.30 -3.28 5.93
N GLN A 84 -32.36 -2.81 6.74
CA GLN A 84 -31.01 -2.49 6.30
C GLN A 84 -30.51 -3.75 5.58
N PRO A 85 -30.17 -3.70 4.27
CA PRO A 85 -29.71 -4.89 3.59
C PRO A 85 -28.50 -5.40 4.36
N SER A 86 -28.57 -6.66 4.80
CA SER A 86 -27.44 -7.39 5.37
C SER A 86 -26.24 -7.08 4.51
N GLN A 87 -25.18 -6.53 5.10
CA GLN A 87 -23.91 -6.33 4.39
C GLN A 87 -23.54 -7.69 3.80
N GLN A 88 -23.68 -7.85 2.49
CA GLN A 88 -23.39 -9.13 1.86
C GLN A 88 -21.88 -9.34 2.00
N ASN A 89 -21.50 -10.30 2.84
CA ASN A 89 -20.11 -10.70 3.02
C ASN A 89 -19.53 -11.02 1.66
N HIS A 90 -18.55 -10.23 1.22
CA HIS A 90 -17.88 -10.49 -0.04
C HIS A 90 -16.94 -11.70 0.14
N PRO A 91 -16.65 -12.45 -0.93
CA PRO A 91 -15.61 -13.48 -0.89
C PRO A 91 -14.26 -12.86 -0.53
N ILE A 92 -13.50 -13.55 0.30
CA ILE A 92 -12.16 -13.13 0.72
C ILE A 92 -11.24 -13.17 -0.51
N PRO A 93 -10.46 -12.11 -0.80
CA PRO A 93 -9.73 -11.97 -2.06
C PRO A 93 -8.42 -12.79 -2.13
N PHE A 94 -8.23 -13.75 -1.22
CA PHE A 94 -6.99 -14.51 -1.05
C PHE A 94 -7.24 -16.00 -1.29
N SER A 95 -6.38 -16.64 -2.09
CA SER A 95 -6.34 -18.10 -2.20
C SER A 95 -5.41 -18.68 -1.14
N PRO A 96 -5.70 -19.87 -0.56
CA PRO A 96 -4.83 -20.53 0.41
C PRO A 96 -3.37 -20.70 -0.02
N TYR A 97 -3.13 -20.83 -1.33
CA TYR A 97 -1.80 -21.05 -1.90
C TYR A 97 -1.17 -19.80 -2.54
N ASP A 98 -1.84 -18.64 -2.48
CA ASP A 98 -1.27 -17.39 -2.97
C ASP A 98 -0.04 -17.01 -2.14
N HIS A 99 1.03 -16.58 -2.80
CA HIS A 99 2.14 -15.89 -2.14
C HIS A 99 1.74 -14.44 -1.88
N ILE A 100 1.50 -14.14 -0.61
CA ILE A 100 0.94 -12.88 -0.11
C ILE A 100 2.01 -12.10 0.65
N LEU A 101 2.24 -10.86 0.26
CA LEU A 101 3.07 -9.91 1.01
C LEU A 101 2.18 -8.86 1.67
N LEU A 102 2.22 -8.77 2.99
CA LEU A 102 1.52 -7.76 3.77
C LEU A 102 2.50 -6.63 4.13
N VAL A 103 2.15 -5.41 3.77
CA VAL A 103 3.01 -4.23 3.90
C VAL A 103 2.39 -3.23 4.84
N GLY A 104 3.20 -2.75 5.79
CA GLY A 104 2.78 -1.74 6.75
C GLY A 104 1.85 -2.27 7.82
N GLU A 105 2.01 -3.54 8.19
CA GLU A 105 1.37 -4.11 9.37
C GLU A 105 1.78 -3.34 10.64
N GLY A 106 0.90 -3.33 11.65
CA GLY A 106 1.19 -2.83 12.98
C GLY A 106 1.55 -3.96 13.93
N ASP A 107 0.53 -4.52 14.58
CA ASP A 107 0.66 -5.63 15.54
C ASP A 107 0.66 -7.02 14.90
N PHE A 108 0.62 -7.09 13.56
CA PHE A 108 0.54 -8.31 12.75
C PHE A 108 -0.76 -9.14 12.93
N SER A 109 -1.81 -8.56 13.52
CA SER A 109 -3.09 -9.26 13.70
C SER A 109 -3.79 -9.62 12.39
N PHE A 110 -3.59 -8.85 11.32
CA PHE A 110 -4.12 -9.20 10.00
C PHE A 110 -3.35 -10.37 9.38
N THR A 111 -2.02 -10.35 9.52
CA THR A 111 -1.15 -11.48 9.15
C THR A 111 -1.57 -12.78 9.84
N HIS A 112 -1.81 -12.69 11.15
CA HIS A 112 -2.29 -13.79 11.99
C HIS A 112 -3.62 -14.37 11.51
N SER A 113 -4.62 -13.50 11.28
CA SER A 113 -5.91 -13.93 10.76
C SER A 113 -5.80 -14.66 9.42
N LEU A 114 -4.99 -14.15 8.49
CA LEU A 114 -4.79 -14.79 7.18
C LEU A 114 -4.14 -16.17 7.29
N ALA A 115 -3.11 -16.30 8.11
CA ALA A 115 -2.40 -17.56 8.28
C ALA A 115 -3.27 -18.61 8.99
N LEU A 116 -3.91 -18.26 10.11
CA LEU A 116 -4.62 -19.24 10.94
C LEU A 116 -6.08 -19.45 10.52
N SER A 117 -6.83 -18.37 10.29
CA SER A 117 -8.28 -18.46 10.04
C SER A 117 -8.61 -18.72 8.57
N HIS A 118 -7.78 -18.19 7.65
CA HIS A 118 -8.00 -18.33 6.22
C HIS A 118 -7.11 -19.37 5.56
N GLY A 119 -6.21 -20.02 6.32
CA GLY A 119 -5.35 -21.10 5.84
C GLY A 119 -4.38 -20.67 4.74
N CYS A 120 -4.02 -19.38 4.69
CA CYS A 120 -3.05 -18.89 3.70
C CYS A 120 -1.65 -19.39 4.08
N ALA A 121 -1.11 -20.32 3.28
CA ALA A 121 0.15 -20.98 3.57
C ALA A 121 1.38 -20.09 3.34
N ASN A 122 1.30 -19.18 2.36
CA ASN A 122 2.45 -18.41 1.87
C ASN A 122 2.32 -16.92 2.19
N VAL A 123 2.20 -16.56 3.47
CA VAL A 123 2.07 -15.16 3.94
C VAL A 123 3.40 -14.63 4.46
N VAL A 124 3.76 -13.40 4.09
CA VAL A 124 4.89 -12.66 4.66
C VAL A 124 4.37 -11.35 5.25
N GLY A 125 4.60 -11.15 6.55
CA GLY A 125 4.22 -9.94 7.27
C GLY A 125 5.37 -8.93 7.29
N THR A 126 5.09 -7.65 7.01
CA THR A 126 6.10 -6.59 7.15
C THR A 126 5.54 -5.34 7.82
N CYS A 127 6.32 -4.73 8.72
CA CYS A 127 5.98 -3.46 9.37
C CYS A 127 7.02 -2.37 9.08
N TYR A 128 6.60 -1.11 9.22
CA TYR A 128 7.49 0.05 9.06
C TYR A 128 8.39 0.27 10.28
N ASP A 129 7.84 0.01 11.48
CA ASP A 129 8.52 0.18 12.76
C ASP A 129 9.64 -0.88 12.94
N SER A 130 10.65 -0.57 13.77
CA SER A 130 11.66 -1.56 14.19
C SER A 130 11.05 -2.61 15.13
N LEU A 131 11.76 -3.72 15.35
CA LEU A 131 11.29 -4.74 16.27
C LEU A 131 11.12 -4.19 17.70
N GLU A 132 12.02 -3.31 18.16
CA GLU A 132 11.89 -2.68 19.48
C GLU A 132 10.66 -1.76 19.55
N GLU A 133 10.39 -1.00 18.48
CA GLU A 133 9.24 -0.10 18.42
C GLU A 133 7.92 -0.87 18.40
N VAL A 134 7.84 -1.96 17.63
CA VAL A 134 6.63 -2.81 17.57
C VAL A 134 6.31 -3.38 18.96
N ARG A 135 7.32 -3.92 19.66
CA ARG A 135 7.15 -4.44 21.04
C ARG A 135 6.67 -3.38 22.01
N ALA A 136 7.19 -2.15 21.89
CA ALA A 136 6.81 -1.06 22.76
C ALA A 136 5.39 -0.52 22.46
N LYS A 137 4.99 -0.47 21.19
CA LYS A 137 3.71 0.13 20.76
C LYS A 137 2.53 -0.83 20.81
N TYR A 138 2.77 -2.13 20.65
CA TYR A 138 1.72 -3.13 20.41
C TYR A 138 1.80 -4.27 21.44
N PRO A 139 1.07 -4.18 22.57
CA PRO A 139 1.13 -5.20 23.62
C PRO A 139 0.73 -6.61 23.18
N ARG A 140 -0.12 -6.73 22.15
CA ARG A 140 -0.57 -8.02 21.60
C ARG A 140 0.47 -8.70 20.69
N PHE A 141 1.50 -7.97 20.29
CA PHE A 141 2.45 -8.43 19.27
C PHE A 141 3.18 -9.71 19.68
N GLU A 142 3.66 -9.84 20.92
CA GLU A 142 4.46 -11.01 21.31
C GLU A 142 3.65 -12.32 21.25
N GLY A 143 2.40 -12.31 21.73
CA GLY A 143 1.54 -13.49 21.62
C GLY A 143 1.23 -13.85 20.16
N ILE A 144 0.93 -12.84 19.33
CA ILE A 144 0.71 -13.05 17.89
C ILE A 144 1.97 -13.62 17.22
N ARG A 145 3.14 -13.10 17.56
CA ARG A 145 4.42 -13.54 17.03
C ARG A 145 4.70 -15.00 17.39
N GLU A 146 4.53 -15.37 18.66
CA GLU A 146 4.74 -16.74 19.13
C GLU A 146 3.87 -17.74 18.37
N GLU A 147 2.58 -17.42 18.19
CA GLU A 147 1.66 -18.28 17.43
C GLU A 147 2.07 -18.40 15.94
N LEU A 148 2.49 -17.30 15.32
CA LEU A 148 2.96 -17.28 13.93
C LEU A 148 4.30 -18.02 13.73
N GLU A 149 5.19 -17.98 14.72
CA GLU A 149 6.47 -18.70 14.73
C GLU A 149 6.30 -20.20 15.03
N ALA A 150 5.23 -20.59 15.72
CA ALA A 150 4.91 -21.99 16.01
C ALA A 150 4.33 -22.75 14.81
N LEU A 151 3.89 -22.06 13.75
CA LEU A 151 3.41 -22.69 12.52
C LEU A 151 4.53 -23.42 11.77
N THR A 152 4.16 -24.38 10.94
CA THR A 152 5.10 -25.15 10.11
C THR A 152 4.71 -25.05 8.62
N PRO A 153 5.48 -24.32 7.79
CA PRO A 153 6.63 -23.47 8.15
C PRO A 153 6.21 -22.22 8.95
N PRO A 154 7.13 -21.60 9.71
CA PRO A 154 6.85 -20.37 10.43
C PRO A 154 6.60 -19.21 9.45
N VAL A 155 5.68 -18.31 9.82
CA VAL A 155 5.35 -17.14 9.00
C VAL A 155 6.47 -16.10 9.07
N PRO A 156 7.11 -15.71 7.94
CA PRO A 156 8.20 -14.75 7.97
C PRO A 156 7.71 -13.34 8.30
N LEU A 157 8.29 -12.75 9.36
CA LEU A 157 8.03 -11.37 9.77
C LEU A 157 9.27 -10.49 9.55
N HIS A 158 9.07 -9.32 8.96
CA HIS A 158 10.14 -8.34 8.72
C HIS A 158 9.80 -6.96 9.28
N TYR A 159 10.82 -6.30 9.85
CA TYR A 159 10.70 -5.02 10.54
C TYR A 159 11.52 -3.93 9.81
N GLY A 160 11.18 -2.66 10.01
CA GLY A 160 11.91 -1.56 9.38
C GLY A 160 11.73 -1.47 7.85
N ILE A 161 10.60 -1.96 7.32
CA ILE A 161 10.35 -2.04 5.88
C ILE A 161 9.62 -0.80 5.39
N ASP A 162 10.29 -0.03 4.53
CA ASP A 162 9.68 1.11 3.83
C ASP A 162 8.87 0.61 2.62
N ALA A 163 7.55 0.77 2.70
CA ALA A 163 6.60 0.41 1.65
C ALA A 163 6.97 1.02 0.27
N THR A 164 7.61 2.20 0.25
CA THR A 164 8.02 2.88 -0.99
C THR A 164 9.27 2.26 -1.65
N LYS A 165 9.91 1.29 -0.98
CA LYS A 165 11.16 0.66 -1.43
C LYS A 165 11.12 -0.87 -1.34
N ILE A 166 9.95 -1.50 -1.20
CA ILE A 166 9.79 -2.95 -0.98
C ILE A 166 10.59 -3.83 -1.96
N SER A 167 10.63 -3.48 -3.25
CA SER A 167 11.36 -4.28 -4.25
C SER A 167 12.88 -4.19 -4.16
N SER A 168 13.41 -3.22 -3.40
CA SER A 168 14.84 -3.05 -3.15
C SER A 168 15.37 -4.01 -2.08
N TYR A 169 14.52 -4.51 -1.18
CA TYR A 169 14.89 -5.43 -0.12
C TYR A 169 15.04 -6.85 -0.68
N LYS A 170 16.29 -7.34 -0.78
CA LYS A 170 16.58 -8.67 -1.32
C LYS A 170 15.88 -9.79 -0.54
N GLY A 171 15.79 -9.66 0.78
CA GLY A 171 15.16 -10.63 1.67
C GLY A 171 13.63 -10.72 1.52
N LEU A 172 12.99 -9.69 0.97
CA LEU A 172 11.54 -9.68 0.73
C LEU A 172 11.16 -10.23 -0.64
N ARG A 173 12.09 -10.80 -1.40
CA ARG A 173 11.70 -11.40 -2.67
C ARG A 173 11.02 -12.73 -2.45
N CYS A 174 9.90 -12.90 -3.16
CA CYS A 174 9.14 -14.15 -3.16
C CYS A 174 10.06 -15.34 -3.49
N LYS A 175 10.12 -16.29 -2.54
CA LYS A 175 10.77 -17.58 -2.70
C LYS A 175 9.65 -18.57 -3.03
N ARG A 176 9.72 -19.16 -4.23
CA ARG A 176 8.90 -20.32 -4.58
C ARG A 176 9.84 -21.50 -4.64
N GLU A 177 9.50 -22.58 -3.94
CA GLU A 177 10.26 -23.81 -4.03
C GLU A 177 10.19 -24.34 -5.47
N GLU A 178 11.34 -24.77 -6.00
CA GLU A 178 11.40 -25.33 -7.35
C GLU A 178 10.87 -26.78 -7.28
N GLY A 179 9.54 -26.94 -7.33
CA GLY A 179 8.91 -28.26 -7.25
C GLY A 179 7.38 -28.32 -7.38
N GLU A 180 6.65 -27.20 -7.28
CA GLU A 180 5.19 -27.23 -7.36
C GLU A 180 4.72 -27.01 -8.81
N GLU A 181 4.74 -28.09 -9.59
CA GLU A 181 4.07 -28.16 -10.90
C GLU A 181 2.56 -28.06 -10.67
N THR A 182 2.00 -26.88 -10.91
CA THR A 182 0.55 -26.72 -10.99
C THR A 182 0.07 -27.42 -12.26
N LEU A 183 -0.59 -28.57 -12.09
CA LEU A 183 -1.45 -29.22 -13.09
C LEU A 183 -2.53 -28.22 -13.50
N ASP A 184 -2.26 -27.43 -14.54
CA ASP A 184 -3.29 -26.69 -15.26
C ASP A 184 -4.00 -27.66 -16.21
N SER A 185 -5.12 -28.19 -15.73
CA SER A 185 -6.11 -28.89 -16.52
C SER A 185 -6.84 -27.91 -17.45
N SER A 186 -6.24 -27.54 -18.58
CA SER A 186 -6.98 -26.98 -19.73
C SER A 186 -6.18 -26.95 -21.03
N SER A 187 -6.00 -28.14 -21.64
CA SER A 187 -6.00 -28.24 -23.10
C SER A 187 -6.22 -29.70 -23.49
N GLU A 188 -7.48 -30.06 -23.74
CA GLU A 188 -7.78 -31.07 -24.73
C GLU A 188 -7.29 -30.53 -26.08
N ASP A 189 -6.22 -31.12 -26.61
CA ASP A 189 -6.00 -31.13 -28.05
C ASP A 189 -5.66 -32.56 -28.45
N GLY A 190 -6.42 -33.04 -29.43
CA GLY A 190 -6.46 -34.43 -29.86
C GLY A 190 -5.16 -34.85 -30.55
N GLY A 191 -4.91 -36.16 -30.48
CA GLY A 191 -3.83 -36.82 -31.22
C GLY A 191 -3.92 -36.59 -32.74
N GLY A 192 -2.92 -36.92 -33.54
CA GLY A 192 -1.72 -37.72 -33.37
C GLY A 192 -1.27 -38.08 -34.79
N GLY A 193 0.04 -38.16 -35.03
CA GLY A 193 0.56 -38.53 -36.35
C GLY A 193 2.08 -38.43 -36.40
N ALA A 194 2.72 -39.59 -36.24
CA ALA A 194 4.15 -39.79 -36.12
C ALA A 194 4.96 -39.55 -37.41
N SER A 195 6.22 -39.16 -37.25
CA SER A 195 7.33 -39.71 -38.03
C SER A 195 8.69 -39.37 -37.40
N ASP A 196 9.53 -40.40 -37.36
CA ASP A 196 10.91 -40.47 -36.89
C ASP A 196 11.86 -39.35 -37.35
N SER A 197 12.78 -38.96 -36.46
CA SER A 197 14.23 -39.04 -36.74
C SER A 197 15.03 -38.58 -35.54
N ALA A 198 15.93 -39.44 -35.08
CA ALA A 198 16.88 -39.17 -34.02
C ALA A 198 17.88 -38.08 -34.41
N THR A 199 17.99 -37.04 -33.58
CA THR A 199 19.18 -36.18 -33.52
C THR A 199 19.49 -35.92 -32.05
N GLN A 200 20.69 -36.35 -31.65
CA GLN A 200 21.32 -35.96 -30.39
C GLN A 200 21.61 -34.46 -30.44
N ASP A 201 21.09 -33.69 -29.49
CA ASP A 201 21.62 -32.36 -29.17
C ASP A 201 21.56 -32.11 -27.66
N ALA A 202 22.59 -31.41 -27.21
CA ALA A 202 23.00 -31.17 -25.85
C ALA A 202 22.05 -30.24 -25.07
N GLY A 203 22.00 -30.45 -23.75
CA GLY A 203 21.79 -29.35 -22.80
C GLY A 203 20.44 -28.63 -22.89
N GLY A 204 19.33 -29.36 -22.78
CA GLY A 204 18.03 -28.77 -22.48
C GLY A 204 18.03 -28.16 -21.08
N LYS A 205 18.42 -26.88 -20.96
CA LYS A 205 18.19 -26.08 -19.76
C LYS A 205 16.71 -26.22 -19.37
N PRO A 206 16.38 -26.51 -18.09
CA PRO A 206 14.98 -26.53 -17.67
C PRO A 206 14.36 -25.16 -17.98
N ARG A 207 13.14 -25.18 -18.55
CA ARG A 207 12.36 -23.98 -18.89
C ARG A 207 12.29 -23.06 -17.66
N ALA A 208 13.12 -22.02 -17.64
CA ALA A 208 13.21 -21.11 -16.51
C ALA A 208 11.83 -20.46 -16.24
N SER A 209 11.29 -20.74 -15.04
CA SER A 209 10.66 -19.73 -14.19
C SER A 209 9.45 -18.95 -14.74
N LYS A 210 8.49 -19.59 -15.42
CA LYS A 210 7.15 -18.97 -15.47
C LYS A 210 6.67 -18.84 -14.01
N ARG A 211 6.37 -17.61 -13.55
CA ARG A 211 5.70 -17.28 -12.26
C ARG A 211 6.58 -17.03 -11.01
N LYS A 212 7.77 -16.44 -11.13
CA LYS A 212 8.50 -15.95 -9.93
C LYS A 212 8.12 -14.49 -9.61
N GLY A 213 7.54 -14.27 -8.44
CA GLY A 213 6.96 -12.99 -7.94
C GLY A 213 5.77 -13.24 -7.01
N TYR A 214 5.35 -12.25 -6.23
CA TYR A 214 4.15 -12.36 -5.37
C TYR A 214 2.88 -12.47 -6.22
N ASP A 215 1.88 -13.21 -5.72
CA ASP A 215 0.54 -13.25 -6.29
C ASP A 215 -0.25 -12.02 -5.86
N THR A 216 -0.15 -11.67 -4.57
CA THR A 216 -0.87 -10.56 -3.97
C THR A 216 0.04 -9.76 -3.04
N ILE A 217 0.01 -8.43 -3.15
CA ILE A 217 0.64 -7.51 -2.20
C ILE A 217 -0.46 -6.65 -1.56
N VAL A 218 -0.52 -6.61 -0.25
CA VAL A 218 -1.55 -5.88 0.50
C VAL A 218 -0.93 -4.73 1.28
N PHE A 219 -1.56 -3.55 1.24
CA PHE A 219 -1.22 -2.42 2.10
C PHE A 219 -2.47 -1.95 2.84
N GLN A 220 -2.55 -2.28 4.13
CA GLN A 220 -3.67 -1.93 4.99
C GLN A 220 -3.54 -0.48 5.50
N PHE A 221 -4.53 0.36 5.16
CA PHE A 221 -4.68 1.73 5.67
C PHE A 221 -3.42 2.63 5.59
N PRO A 222 -2.74 2.71 4.42
CA PRO A 222 -1.51 3.48 4.27
C PRO A 222 -1.72 4.98 4.53
N HIS A 223 -0.82 5.58 5.32
CA HIS A 223 -0.78 7.04 5.51
C HIS A 223 0.61 7.53 5.96
N THR A 224 0.90 8.80 5.73
CA THR A 224 2.17 9.44 6.16
C THR A 224 2.17 9.96 7.60
N GLY A 225 1.08 9.78 8.35
CA GLY A 225 1.03 10.11 9.79
C GLY A 225 0.86 11.60 10.11
N GLY A 226 0.30 12.40 9.20
CA GLY A 226 -0.08 13.79 9.50
C GLY A 226 1.09 14.78 9.54
N LEU A 227 2.00 14.72 8.57
CA LEU A 227 3.19 15.57 8.46
C LEU A 227 2.92 17.10 8.36
N SER A 228 1.65 17.51 8.23
CA SER A 228 1.23 18.90 8.12
C SER A 228 -0.19 19.06 8.64
N THR A 229 -0.54 20.24 9.15
CA THR A 229 -1.93 20.60 9.48
C THR A 229 -2.75 21.02 8.26
N ASP A 230 -2.09 21.35 7.14
CA ASP A 230 -2.75 21.70 5.87
C ASP A 230 -3.27 20.44 5.16
N GLN A 231 -4.57 20.39 4.92
CA GLN A 231 -5.23 19.24 4.30
C GLN A 231 -4.67 18.92 2.92
N ASN A 232 -4.40 19.92 2.08
CA ASN A 232 -3.90 19.70 0.73
C ASN A 232 -2.47 19.16 0.71
N ARG A 233 -1.63 19.61 1.64
CA ARG A 233 -0.28 19.05 1.83
C ARG A 233 -0.36 17.60 2.31
N GLN A 234 -1.27 17.28 3.23
CA GLN A 234 -1.48 15.90 3.68
C GLN A 234 -1.98 15.01 2.54
N VAL A 235 -2.97 15.46 1.77
CA VAL A 235 -3.47 14.74 0.59
C VAL A 235 -2.34 14.45 -0.37
N ARG A 236 -1.54 15.46 -0.75
CA ARG A 236 -0.39 15.27 -1.65
C ARG A 236 0.66 14.31 -1.10
N ALA A 237 0.95 14.36 0.20
CA ALA A 237 1.91 13.47 0.83
C ALA A 237 1.44 12.00 0.78
N ASN A 238 0.16 11.75 1.06
CA ASN A 238 -0.43 10.41 1.01
C ASN A 238 -0.59 9.89 -0.44
N GLN A 239 -0.92 10.77 -1.39
CA GLN A 239 -0.89 10.44 -2.82
C GLN A 239 0.51 10.02 -3.27
N HIS A 240 1.54 10.77 -2.86
CA HIS A 240 2.93 10.44 -3.17
C HIS A 240 3.36 9.10 -2.54
N LEU A 241 2.93 8.80 -1.30
CA LEU A 241 3.16 7.50 -0.66
C LEU A 241 2.59 6.35 -1.51
N LEU A 242 1.32 6.44 -1.91
CA LEU A 242 0.65 5.42 -2.72
C LEU A 242 1.33 5.23 -4.08
N VAL A 243 1.63 6.32 -4.80
CA VAL A 243 2.33 6.26 -6.09
C VAL A 243 3.71 5.63 -5.95
N SER A 244 4.45 5.98 -4.89
CA SER A 244 5.77 5.40 -4.64
C SER A 244 5.69 3.91 -4.30
N PHE A 245 4.69 3.50 -3.51
CA PHE A 245 4.41 2.10 -3.21
C PHE A 245 4.07 1.29 -4.47
N PHE A 246 3.16 1.79 -5.31
CA PHE A 246 2.81 1.13 -6.58
C PHE A 246 4.02 0.99 -7.50
N ASN A 247 4.80 2.06 -7.67
CA ASN A 247 6.03 2.02 -8.46
C ASN A 247 7.05 1.04 -7.87
N SER A 248 7.11 0.89 -6.54
CA SER A 248 7.96 -0.10 -5.90
C SER A 248 7.52 -1.53 -6.21
N CYS A 249 6.21 -1.82 -6.16
CA CYS A 249 5.64 -3.12 -6.53
C CYS A 249 5.95 -3.49 -8.00
N LEU A 250 5.90 -2.50 -8.89
CA LEU A 250 6.13 -2.67 -10.33
C LEU A 250 7.60 -2.58 -10.75
N GLU A 251 8.50 -2.20 -9.84
CA GLU A 251 9.92 -1.93 -10.13
C GLU A 251 10.12 -0.79 -11.16
N THR A 252 9.25 0.22 -11.13
CA THR A 252 9.27 1.42 -11.98
C THR A 252 9.48 2.72 -11.19
N PRO A 253 10.48 2.83 -10.30
CA PRO A 253 10.62 4.00 -9.41
C PRO A 253 10.95 5.30 -10.15
N THR A 254 11.39 5.24 -11.41
CA THR A 254 11.69 6.43 -12.22
C THR A 254 11.24 6.23 -13.67
N PRO A 255 11.02 7.32 -14.43
CA PRO A 255 10.65 7.24 -15.85
C PRO A 255 11.62 6.38 -16.68
N LYS A 256 12.92 6.47 -16.39
CA LYS A 256 13.94 5.64 -17.06
C LYS A 256 13.72 4.13 -16.85
N HIS A 257 13.35 3.71 -15.64
CA HIS A 257 13.06 2.29 -15.38
C HIS A 257 11.79 1.85 -16.09
N ARG A 258 10.77 2.70 -16.10
CA ARG A 258 9.51 2.46 -16.81
C ARG A 258 9.72 2.29 -18.32
N ILE A 259 10.49 3.18 -18.94
CA ILE A 259 10.86 3.09 -20.36
C ILE A 259 11.67 1.83 -20.65
N ALA A 260 12.60 1.45 -19.77
CA ALA A 260 13.36 0.21 -19.92
C ALA A 260 12.45 -1.03 -19.91
N GLN A 261 11.42 -1.05 -19.06
CA GLN A 261 10.43 -2.13 -19.04
C GLN A 261 9.56 -2.15 -20.30
N LEU A 262 9.09 -0.99 -20.79
CA LEU A 262 8.34 -0.89 -22.05
C LEU A 262 9.17 -1.39 -23.25
N LEU A 263 10.46 -1.03 -23.31
CA LEU A 263 11.37 -1.53 -24.34
C LEU A 263 11.58 -3.05 -24.23
N ALA A 264 11.68 -3.59 -23.01
CA ALA A 264 11.78 -5.03 -22.79
C ALA A 264 10.51 -5.77 -23.23
N GLN A 265 9.33 -5.22 -22.92
CA GLN A 265 8.03 -5.75 -23.35
C GLN A 265 7.89 -5.77 -24.88
N SER A 266 8.20 -4.65 -25.54
CA SER A 266 8.10 -4.56 -27.02
C SER A 266 9.08 -5.48 -27.76
N SER A 267 10.26 -5.73 -27.17
CA SER A 267 11.25 -6.65 -27.73
C SER A 267 11.02 -8.11 -27.37
N LYS A 268 9.98 -8.42 -26.57
CA LYS A 268 9.71 -9.76 -26.00
C LYS A 268 10.95 -10.37 -25.34
N THR A 269 11.82 -9.54 -24.78
CA THR A 269 13.04 -10.02 -24.12
C THR A 269 12.69 -10.54 -22.73
N ALA A 270 13.14 -11.75 -22.42
CA ALA A 270 12.93 -12.32 -21.10
C ALA A 270 13.68 -11.46 -20.06
N PRO A 271 13.04 -11.04 -18.95
CA PRO A 271 13.70 -10.26 -17.93
C PRO A 271 14.80 -11.10 -17.25
N CYS A 272 15.97 -10.50 -17.04
CA CYS A 272 17.13 -11.15 -16.40
C CYS A 272 16.86 -11.53 -14.93
N ARG A 273 15.86 -10.92 -14.30
CA ARG A 273 15.43 -11.21 -12.93
C ARG A 273 13.92 -11.42 -12.91
N PRO A 274 13.41 -12.36 -12.10
CA PRO A 274 11.98 -12.48 -11.90
C PRO A 274 11.38 -11.17 -11.35
N PRO A 275 10.18 -10.79 -11.76
CA PRO A 275 9.55 -9.57 -11.28
C PRO A 275 9.19 -9.66 -9.79
N PHE A 276 9.13 -8.53 -9.09
CA PHE A 276 8.72 -8.49 -7.69
C PHE A 276 7.25 -8.89 -7.51
N LEU A 277 6.35 -8.24 -8.26
CA LEU A 277 4.97 -8.65 -8.46
C LEU A 277 4.86 -9.41 -9.80
N ARG A 278 4.28 -10.62 -9.78
CA ARG A 278 4.15 -11.43 -10.99
C ARG A 278 3.23 -10.77 -12.03
N PRO A 279 3.30 -11.12 -13.33
CA PRO A 279 2.30 -10.71 -14.32
C PRO A 279 0.89 -11.13 -13.88
N ASN A 280 -0.10 -10.24 -13.99
CA ASN A 280 -1.47 -10.42 -13.48
C ASN A 280 -1.53 -10.63 -11.95
N GLY A 281 -0.47 -10.28 -11.22
CA GLY A 281 -0.49 -10.22 -9.76
C GLY A 281 -1.34 -9.04 -9.28
N LYS A 282 -1.89 -9.17 -8.07
CA LYS A 282 -2.80 -8.21 -7.47
C LYS A 282 -2.10 -7.33 -6.45
N ILE A 283 -2.49 -6.06 -6.39
CA ILE A 283 -2.17 -5.14 -5.31
C ILE A 283 -3.50 -4.78 -4.66
N ILE A 284 -3.61 -5.01 -3.35
CA ILE A 284 -4.81 -4.68 -2.57
C ILE A 284 -4.46 -3.55 -1.63
N VAL A 285 -5.23 -2.47 -1.67
CA VAL A 285 -5.09 -1.36 -0.73
C VAL A 285 -6.42 -1.10 -0.05
N THR A 286 -6.41 -1.01 1.28
CA THR A 286 -7.61 -0.70 2.05
C THR A 286 -7.54 0.73 2.56
N LEU A 287 -8.61 1.48 2.39
CA LEU A 287 -8.73 2.86 2.88
C LEU A 287 -10.08 3.05 3.56
N PHE A 288 -10.16 4.00 4.50
CA PHE A 288 -11.46 4.42 5.03
C PHE A 288 -12.32 5.07 3.93
N ASP A 289 -13.62 4.80 3.94
CA ASP A 289 -14.60 5.34 2.99
C ASP A 289 -15.15 6.69 3.51
N SER A 290 -14.23 7.60 3.83
CA SER A 290 -14.55 8.95 4.28
C SER A 290 -13.42 9.93 3.96
N ASP A 291 -13.71 11.22 4.00
CA ASP A 291 -12.68 12.24 3.93
C ASP A 291 -11.67 12.09 5.09
N PRO A 292 -10.38 12.42 4.89
CA PRO A 292 -9.79 12.92 3.65
C PRO A 292 -9.33 11.81 2.67
N TYR A 293 -9.59 10.53 2.96
CA TYR A 293 -9.04 9.39 2.21
C TYR A 293 -9.62 9.28 0.79
N THR A 294 -10.91 9.59 0.64
CA THR A 294 -11.63 9.74 -0.64
C THR A 294 -10.94 10.72 -1.59
N LEU A 295 -10.42 11.84 -1.07
CA LEU A 295 -9.74 12.89 -1.85
C LEU A 295 -8.41 12.42 -2.46
N TRP A 296 -7.85 11.30 -2.01
CA TRP A 296 -6.59 10.80 -2.54
C TRP A 296 -6.76 10.22 -3.93
N ASN A 297 -7.98 9.82 -4.29
CA ASN A 297 -8.35 9.32 -5.61
C ASN A 297 -7.47 8.15 -6.09
N ILE A 298 -7.37 7.13 -5.24
CA ILE A 298 -6.44 5.99 -5.42
C ILE A 298 -6.60 5.28 -6.78
N ARG A 299 -7.81 5.23 -7.35
CA ARG A 299 -8.07 4.62 -8.67
C ARG A 299 -7.31 5.34 -9.78
N ASP A 300 -7.31 6.67 -9.77
CA ASP A 300 -6.60 7.47 -10.76
C ASP A 300 -5.08 7.35 -10.57
N LEU A 301 -4.61 7.34 -9.32
CA LEU A 301 -3.19 7.11 -9.01
C LEU A 301 -2.70 5.76 -9.54
N ALA A 302 -3.47 4.70 -9.32
CA ALA A 302 -3.13 3.36 -9.79
C ALA A 302 -3.08 3.30 -11.32
N ARG A 303 -4.09 3.87 -12.01
CA ARG A 303 -4.10 3.96 -13.48
C ARG A 303 -2.89 4.73 -14.02
N HIS A 304 -2.52 5.84 -13.38
CA HIS A 304 -1.36 6.64 -13.77
C HIS A 304 -0.04 5.86 -13.68
N VAL A 305 0.08 4.94 -12.72
CA VAL A 305 1.27 4.07 -12.57
C VAL A 305 1.24 2.87 -13.55
N GLY A 306 0.12 2.63 -14.23
CA GLY A 306 -0.05 1.52 -15.18
C GLY A 306 -0.70 0.27 -14.58
N LEU A 307 -1.43 0.41 -13.48
CA LEU A 307 -2.24 -0.67 -12.91
C LEU A 307 -3.67 -0.63 -13.46
N LYS A 308 -4.28 -1.80 -13.63
CA LYS A 308 -5.70 -1.93 -13.94
C LYS A 308 -6.51 -1.96 -12.64
N VAL A 309 -7.56 -1.14 -12.57
CA VAL A 309 -8.54 -1.23 -11.48
C VAL A 309 -9.48 -2.38 -11.79
N VAL A 310 -9.52 -3.41 -10.94
CA VAL A 310 -10.36 -4.60 -11.17
C VAL A 310 -11.71 -4.42 -10.48
N GLN A 311 -11.68 -4.32 -9.16
CA GLN A 311 -12.89 -4.25 -8.34
C GLN A 311 -12.58 -3.56 -7.00
N SER A 312 -13.64 -3.23 -6.26
CA SER A 312 -13.53 -2.78 -4.87
C SER A 312 -14.76 -3.21 -4.10
N PHE A 313 -14.59 -3.53 -2.83
CA PHE A 313 -15.66 -3.98 -1.95
C PHE A 313 -15.48 -3.42 -0.54
N ALA A 314 -16.55 -3.37 0.24
CA ALA A 314 -16.49 -2.90 1.63
C ALA A 314 -15.58 -3.82 2.43
N PHE A 315 -14.69 -3.25 3.24
CA PHE A 315 -13.85 -4.02 4.15
C PHE A 315 -14.65 -4.28 5.44
N ASP A 316 -14.88 -5.56 5.74
CA ASP A 316 -15.48 -5.99 6.99
C ASP A 316 -14.40 -6.63 7.87
N ALA A 317 -14.10 -5.96 9.00
CA ALA A 317 -13.12 -6.44 9.97
C ALA A 317 -13.54 -7.77 10.62
N SER A 318 -14.85 -8.04 10.73
CA SER A 318 -15.36 -9.27 11.34
C SER A 318 -15.04 -10.53 10.54
N GLN A 319 -14.75 -10.37 9.24
CA GLN A 319 -14.29 -11.47 8.39
C GLN A 319 -12.85 -11.90 8.69
N TYR A 320 -12.11 -11.15 9.51
CA TYR A 320 -10.72 -11.42 9.87
C TYR A 320 -10.59 -11.61 11.39
N PRO A 321 -10.84 -12.83 11.91
CA PRO A 321 -10.82 -13.10 13.34
C PRO A 321 -9.51 -12.69 14.00
N GLY A 322 -9.60 -11.96 15.12
CA GLY A 322 -8.43 -11.50 15.88
C GLY A 322 -7.78 -10.21 15.35
N TYR A 323 -8.16 -9.75 14.15
CA TYR A 323 -7.69 -8.48 13.59
C TYR A 323 -8.03 -7.31 14.52
N ALA A 324 -7.05 -6.43 14.73
CA ALA A 324 -7.25 -5.16 15.39
C ALA A 324 -6.64 -4.01 14.58
N HIS A 325 -7.43 -2.95 14.39
CA HIS A 325 -6.92 -1.77 13.71
C HIS A 325 -6.06 -0.93 14.66
N VAL A 326 -4.74 -0.95 14.42
CA VAL A 326 -3.76 -0.19 15.21
C VAL A 326 -3.09 0.91 14.39
N ARG A 327 -2.73 2.02 15.04
CA ARG A 327 -2.02 3.17 14.42
C ARG A 327 -0.52 3.09 14.68
N THR A 328 0.29 3.66 13.79
CA THR A 328 1.76 3.77 13.97
C THR A 328 2.18 4.71 15.10
N LEU A 329 1.27 5.55 15.62
CA LEU A 329 1.51 6.38 16.81
C LEU A 329 1.23 5.66 18.14
N GLY A 330 0.93 4.35 18.10
CA GLY A 330 0.55 3.56 19.28
C GLY A 330 -0.91 3.74 19.67
N ALA A 331 -1.35 2.98 20.67
CA ALA A 331 -2.68 3.08 21.25
C ALA A 331 -2.84 4.42 21.99
N MET A 332 -3.52 5.39 21.37
CA MET A 332 -4.07 6.51 22.14
C MET A 332 -5.30 6.01 22.88
N GLU A 333 -5.39 6.30 24.17
CA GLU A 333 -6.52 5.99 25.08
C GLU A 333 -7.78 6.82 24.77
N THR A 334 -7.89 7.32 23.54
CA THR A 334 -9.12 7.90 23.02
C THR A 334 -9.89 6.73 22.41
N GLY A 335 -11.15 6.50 22.79
CA GLY A 335 -12.03 5.40 22.34
C GLY A 335 -12.35 5.36 20.84
N TRP A 336 -11.38 5.68 19.98
CA TRP A 336 -11.37 5.59 18.55
C TRP A 336 -11.03 4.15 18.15
N LYS A 337 -12.00 3.44 17.56
CA LYS A 337 -11.80 2.12 16.97
C LYS A 337 -11.84 2.24 15.45
N GLY A 338 -10.74 1.89 14.80
CA GLY A 338 -10.67 1.94 13.34
C GLY A 338 -11.63 0.94 12.67
N GLU A 339 -11.86 -0.21 13.32
CA GLU A 339 -12.75 -1.28 12.84
C GLU A 339 -14.20 -0.84 12.63
N ASP A 340 -14.71 0.07 13.48
CA ASP A 340 -16.09 0.55 13.40
C ASP A 340 -16.31 1.52 12.22
N ARG A 341 -15.23 1.95 11.55
CA ARG A 341 -15.30 2.87 10.43
C ARG A 341 -15.49 2.11 9.13
N LYS A 342 -16.42 2.58 8.31
CA LYS A 342 -16.58 2.11 6.93
C LYS A 342 -15.25 2.23 6.19
N ALA A 343 -14.80 1.13 5.62
CA ALA A 343 -13.59 1.04 4.83
C ALA A 343 -13.86 0.26 3.54
N ARG A 344 -12.95 0.39 2.59
CA ARG A 344 -13.05 -0.25 1.27
C ARG A 344 -11.71 -0.82 0.88
N MET A 345 -11.71 -2.08 0.45
CA MET A 345 -10.56 -2.70 -0.20
C MET A 345 -10.64 -2.45 -1.71
N TYR A 346 -9.54 -2.00 -2.30
CA TYR A 346 -9.39 -1.77 -3.73
C TYR A 346 -8.43 -2.81 -4.30
N VAL A 347 -8.85 -3.54 -5.33
CA VAL A 347 -8.03 -4.55 -6.01
C VAL A 347 -7.54 -3.98 -7.34
N PHE A 348 -6.22 -3.89 -7.46
CA PHE A 348 -5.51 -3.49 -8.66
C PHE A 348 -4.76 -4.68 -9.24
N GLU A 349 -4.67 -4.78 -10.55
CA GLU A 349 -3.97 -5.86 -11.24
C GLU A 349 -2.81 -5.31 -12.06
N LYS A 350 -1.67 -6.00 -11.99
CA LYS A 350 -0.53 -5.71 -12.85
C LYS A 350 -0.80 -6.21 -14.27
N VAL A 351 -1.01 -5.26 -15.16
CA VAL A 351 -1.15 -5.49 -16.60
C VAL A 351 0.13 -5.12 -17.34
N GLU A 352 0.18 -5.42 -18.64
CA GLU A 352 1.24 -4.91 -19.51
C GLU A 352 1.24 -3.38 -19.53
N LEU A 353 2.42 -2.78 -19.60
CA LEU A 353 2.53 -1.33 -19.59
C LEU A 353 2.17 -0.80 -20.97
N VAL A 354 1.29 0.19 -21.00
CA VAL A 354 0.98 0.96 -22.20
C VAL A 354 1.77 2.26 -22.12
N ALA A 355 2.56 2.53 -23.14
CA ALA A 355 3.32 3.77 -23.26
C ALA A 355 2.37 4.94 -23.57
N ASP A 356 2.58 6.08 -22.93
CA ASP A 356 1.96 7.32 -23.39
C ASP A 356 2.75 7.95 -24.56
N ARG A 357 2.23 9.06 -25.11
CA ARG A 357 2.85 9.74 -26.25
C ARG A 357 4.30 10.18 -25.96
N ASP A 358 4.57 10.67 -24.75
CA ASP A 358 5.89 11.17 -24.36
C ASP A 358 6.87 9.99 -24.20
N GLU A 359 6.41 8.89 -23.63
CA GLU A 359 7.16 7.63 -23.49
C GLU A 359 7.45 6.97 -24.85
N GLU A 360 6.48 6.97 -25.76
CA GLU A 360 6.64 6.51 -27.15
C GLU A 360 7.71 7.33 -27.89
N GLU A 361 7.68 8.65 -27.75
CA GLU A 361 8.71 9.53 -28.30
C GLU A 361 10.09 9.25 -27.71
N GLU A 362 10.19 9.08 -26.40
CA GLU A 362 11.46 8.81 -25.73
C GLU A 362 12.02 7.44 -26.14
N MET A 363 11.19 6.41 -26.20
CA MET A 363 11.56 5.10 -26.72
C MET A 363 12.08 5.17 -28.16
N ARG A 364 11.41 5.92 -29.03
CA ARG A 364 11.86 6.14 -30.41
C ARG A 364 13.23 6.84 -30.44
N ARG A 365 13.44 7.87 -29.62
CA ARG A 365 14.74 8.57 -29.50
C ARG A 365 15.85 7.62 -29.01
N MET A 366 15.56 6.74 -28.05
CA MET A 366 16.53 5.75 -27.55
C MET A 366 16.90 4.70 -28.59
N ARG A 367 15.91 4.21 -29.38
CA ARG A 367 16.17 3.25 -30.46
C ARG A 367 17.06 3.83 -31.56
N VAL A 368 16.88 5.10 -31.91
CA VAL A 368 17.74 5.80 -32.88
C VAL A 368 19.17 5.94 -32.35
N LYS A 369 19.35 6.34 -31.09
CA LYS A 369 20.67 6.44 -30.45
C LYS A 369 21.40 5.10 -30.34
N GLY A 370 20.67 3.99 -30.19
CA GLY A 370 21.26 2.64 -30.16
C GLY A 370 21.71 2.14 -31.54
N ARG A 371 21.06 2.59 -32.63
CA ARG A 371 21.39 2.20 -34.01
C ARG A 371 22.48 3.10 -34.62
N GLY A 372 22.52 4.37 -34.24
CA GLY A 372 23.62 5.28 -34.56
C GLY A 372 24.75 5.07 -33.55
N GLY A 373 25.64 4.11 -33.83
CA GLY A 373 26.87 3.90 -33.06
C GLY A 373 27.50 5.24 -32.73
N GLY A 374 27.82 5.45 -31.44
CA GLY A 374 28.27 6.73 -30.94
C GLY A 374 29.34 7.31 -31.87
N LEU A 375 29.06 8.47 -32.47
CA LEU A 375 30.08 9.28 -33.13
C LEU A 375 31.20 9.42 -32.10
N GLY A 376 32.33 8.75 -32.37
CA GLY A 376 33.51 8.79 -31.52
C GLY A 376 33.75 10.23 -31.15
N SER A 377 33.78 10.52 -29.84
CA SER A 377 34.04 11.88 -29.35
C SER A 377 35.20 12.45 -30.15
N GLN A 378 35.06 13.67 -30.71
CA GLN A 378 36.13 14.34 -31.47
C GLN A 378 37.47 14.33 -30.71
N LYS A 379 37.45 14.23 -29.38
CA LYS A 379 38.62 14.00 -28.52
C LYS A 379 39.39 12.71 -28.80
N SER A 380 38.73 11.62 -29.16
CA SER A 380 39.37 10.34 -29.50
C SER A 380 40.01 10.37 -30.90
N ALA A 381 39.39 11.08 -31.85
CA ALA A 381 39.93 11.27 -33.19
C ALA A 381 41.16 12.19 -33.18
N VAL A 382 41.14 13.27 -32.38
CA VAL A 382 42.29 14.18 -32.23
C VAL A 382 43.46 13.52 -31.51
N ARG A 383 43.22 12.66 -30.51
CA ARG A 383 44.31 11.95 -29.81
C ARG A 383 45.01 10.92 -30.70
N LYS A 384 44.27 10.26 -31.59
CA LYS A 384 44.84 9.33 -32.59
C LYS A 384 45.65 10.02 -33.69
N GLY A 385 45.41 11.31 -33.95
CA GLY A 385 46.17 12.10 -34.92
C GLY A 385 47.48 12.68 -34.39
N LEU A 386 47.66 12.74 -33.06
CA LEU A 386 48.85 13.30 -32.41
C LEU A 386 49.89 12.24 -32.00
N GLU A 387 49.52 10.96 -32.01
CA GLU A 387 50.42 9.83 -31.68
C GLU A 387 50.96 9.11 -32.93
N GLY A 388 50.75 9.66 -34.14
CA GLY A 388 51.09 9.01 -35.41
C GLY A 388 51.87 9.87 -36.41
N GLY A 389 52.60 10.90 -35.96
CA GLY A 389 53.51 11.67 -36.80
C GLY A 389 54.94 11.52 -36.30
N ASP A 390 55.65 10.52 -36.86
CA ASP A 390 57.12 10.44 -36.89
C ASP A 390 57.62 11.20 -38.13
#